data_AF-A0A432Z9C3-F1
#
_entry.id   AF-A0A432Z9C3-F1
#
_cell.length_a   1.000
_cell.length_b   1.000
_cell.length_c   1.000
_cell.angle_alpha   90.00
_cell.angle_beta   90.00
_cell.angle_gamma   90.00
#
_symmetry.space_group_name_H-M   'P 1'
#
loop_
_entity.id
_entity.type
_entity.pdbx_description
1 polymer ?
#
loop_
_entity_poly.entity_id
_entity_poly.type
_entity_poly.pdbx_seq_one_letter_code
_entity_poly.pdbx_strand_id
1 'polypeptide(L)'
;MLTSNYRKRFLGAATVLFALTGCSTLSSTPDNPQTSAVMQSFNLLFGDDKAAPERAQLAQLPYPVSYVQFDEEAPNIIVLGSTGNHGQYWYSASNEALTLWQGRIIRSSALTRENRVHTSALSADPLACYLQGNNPAGCSTRWQRAIQIERPVADFNPHQPQHELARFELESSFVQQGRDITETGRAIRYAQKNGVRKAVEQYEFSNSYRLSQDGNYVIESKQWLSPAHGYVHLDMVNLAGVNAPRPAVASSILEVPVQTPSPRLAQVVAALPEQFYPDTYWPGLRIHSDRLDSRFAARHAGMLKRLRMLTETYRYDGDKELTALAEELTAAFAAWPLRASYVHGVDPARMLTTLQENPVLNHADGDSGYQVVIAASDATPQQVGLAAVSEVTESWSVQPNGEVQRLADNAKGERAGLTLVTVRSDLLPKGFRDVNAQLAMFLQHWNYAADAQGGGQ
;
A
#
# COMPACT_ATOMS: atom_id res chain seq x y z
N MET A 1 26.46 59.44 49.77
CA MET A 1 25.91 59.02 51.07
C MET A 1 25.47 57.57 50.97
N LEU A 2 26.16 56.70 51.71
CA LEU A 2 25.76 55.40 52.33
C LEU A 2 24.83 54.48 51.52
N THR A 3 25.32 53.43 50.84
CA THR A 3 25.68 52.05 51.31
C THR A 3 24.56 51.22 51.96
N SER A 4 24.14 50.14 51.29
CA SER A 4 23.87 48.80 51.86
C SER A 4 23.68 47.81 50.69
N ASN A 5 24.66 47.00 50.29
CA ASN A 5 24.91 45.63 50.77
C ASN A 5 23.67 44.74 50.88
N TYR A 6 23.55 43.68 50.07
CA TYR A 6 23.42 42.29 50.55
C TYR A 6 23.69 41.24 49.45
N ARG A 7 24.84 40.56 49.64
CA ARG A 7 25.21 39.15 49.40
C ARG A 7 24.62 38.35 48.22
N LYS A 8 25.57 38.01 47.32
CA LYS A 8 25.61 36.79 46.50
C LYS A 8 25.46 35.53 47.36
N ARG A 9 24.59 34.61 46.93
CA ARG A 9 24.72 33.17 47.20
C ARG A 9 24.69 32.41 45.87
N PHE A 10 25.86 31.85 45.56
CA PHE A 10 26.01 30.68 44.70
C PHE A 10 25.34 29.49 45.38
N LEU A 11 24.51 28.75 44.65
CA LEU A 11 24.22 27.31 44.80
C LEU A 11 23.37 26.97 43.56
N GLY A 12 23.92 26.30 42.55
CA GLY A 12 23.92 24.84 42.50
C GLY A 12 23.06 24.44 41.30
N ALA A 13 23.68 24.34 40.13
CA ALA A 13 23.03 23.81 38.93
C ALA A 13 22.71 22.33 39.17
N ALA A 14 21.43 22.02 39.38
CA ALA A 14 20.94 20.66 39.34
C ALA A 14 20.74 20.27 37.87
N THR A 15 21.76 19.64 37.28
CA THR A 15 21.64 18.94 36.01
C THR A 15 20.71 17.75 36.21
N VAL A 16 19.46 17.87 35.76
CA VAL A 16 18.55 16.74 35.67
C VAL A 16 19.01 15.88 34.49
N LEU A 17 19.78 14.83 34.79
CA LEU A 17 20.02 13.72 33.87
C LEU A 17 18.68 13.02 33.64
N PHE A 18 18.07 13.22 32.47
CA PHE A 18 17.09 12.29 31.94
C PHE A 18 17.83 11.01 31.54
N ALA A 19 17.84 10.03 32.44
CA ALA A 19 18.18 8.66 32.10
C ALA A 19 17.05 8.08 31.23
N LEU A 20 17.22 8.16 29.91
CA LEU A 20 16.51 7.34 28.94
C LEU A 20 17.05 5.90 29.05
N THR A 21 16.65 5.17 30.08
CA THR A 21 16.82 3.72 30.14
C THR A 21 15.51 3.08 29.70
N GLY A 22 15.42 2.86 28.39
CA GLY A 22 14.37 2.10 27.73
C GLY A 22 14.87 1.42 26.47
N CYS A 23 16.17 1.12 26.39
CA CYS A 23 16.67 0.12 25.44
C CYS A 23 16.29 -1.25 26.01
N SER A 24 15.33 -1.90 25.39
CA SER A 24 15.09 -3.33 25.52
C SER A 24 16.35 -4.06 25.07
N THR A 25 17.29 -4.23 25.99
CA THR A 25 18.41 -5.13 25.81
C THR A 25 17.84 -6.53 25.82
N LEU A 26 17.83 -7.17 24.65
CA LEU A 26 17.85 -8.63 24.52
C LEU A 26 19.11 -9.09 25.27
N SER A 27 18.96 -9.31 26.58
CA SER A 27 20.03 -9.87 27.41
C SER A 27 20.18 -11.33 27.04
N SER A 28 21.36 -11.60 26.49
CA SER A 28 21.84 -12.90 26.07
C SER A 28 22.08 -13.80 27.27
N THR A 29 21.33 -14.89 27.34
CA THR A 29 21.85 -16.15 27.92
C THR A 29 22.58 -16.89 26.79
N PRO A 30 23.85 -17.34 26.96
CA PRO A 30 24.67 -17.80 25.84
C PRO A 30 24.28 -19.14 25.21
N ASP A 31 23.31 -19.88 25.77
CA ASP A 31 23.12 -21.30 25.43
C ASP A 31 21.81 -21.62 24.71
N ASN A 32 21.09 -20.63 24.17
CA ASN A 32 19.90 -20.89 23.37
C ASN A 32 20.20 -20.73 21.85
N PRO A 33 20.18 -21.81 21.05
CA PRO A 33 20.50 -21.78 19.61
C PRO A 33 19.54 -20.91 18.79
N GLN A 34 18.35 -20.58 19.31
CA GLN A 34 17.43 -19.66 18.63
C GLN A 34 17.88 -18.20 18.70
N THR A 35 18.54 -17.78 19.80
CA THR A 35 19.08 -16.42 19.92
C THR A 35 20.33 -16.20 19.08
N SER A 36 21.15 -17.24 18.84
CA SER A 36 22.32 -17.13 17.97
C SER A 36 21.94 -17.00 16.50
N ALA A 37 20.92 -17.74 16.04
CA ALA A 37 20.46 -17.66 14.65
C ALA A 37 19.90 -16.28 14.32
N VAL A 38 19.06 -15.70 15.19
CA VAL A 38 18.52 -14.34 15.02
C VAL A 38 19.63 -13.30 15.02
N MET A 39 20.58 -13.38 15.97
CA MET A 39 21.73 -12.45 15.99
C MET A 39 22.64 -12.61 14.78
N GLN A 40 22.82 -13.83 14.24
CA GLN A 40 23.53 -14.07 12.99
C GLN A 40 22.78 -13.49 11.79
N SER A 41 21.45 -13.62 11.72
CA SER A 41 20.63 -12.95 10.70
C SER A 41 20.79 -11.44 10.75
N PHE A 42 20.74 -10.87 11.97
CA PHE A 42 20.89 -9.44 12.17
C PHE A 42 22.31 -8.96 11.79
N ASN A 43 23.36 -9.68 12.16
CA ASN A 43 24.72 -9.31 11.77
C ASN A 43 24.96 -9.47 10.26
N LEU A 44 24.32 -10.45 9.62
CA LEU A 44 24.45 -10.69 8.18
C LEU A 44 23.69 -9.64 7.35
N LEU A 45 22.50 -9.25 7.82
CA LEU A 45 21.69 -8.23 7.17
C LEU A 45 22.26 -6.84 7.47
N PHE A 46 22.47 -6.51 8.73
CA PHE A 46 22.80 -5.16 9.19
C PHE A 46 24.29 -4.94 9.51
N GLY A 47 25.16 -5.85 9.07
CA GLY A 47 26.61 -5.72 9.20
C GLY A 47 27.20 -4.70 8.24
N ASP A 48 28.42 -4.21 8.53
CA ASP A 48 29.11 -3.18 7.72
C ASP A 48 29.69 -3.71 6.39
N ASP A 49 29.53 -5.00 6.10
CA ASP A 49 30.09 -5.64 4.91
C ASP A 49 29.34 -5.21 3.65
N LYS A 50 30.05 -4.52 2.74
CA LYS A 50 29.49 -3.99 1.49
C LYS A 50 29.20 -5.06 0.42
N ALA A 51 29.67 -6.30 0.62
CA ALA A 51 29.55 -7.37 -0.36
C ALA A 51 28.70 -8.51 0.19
N ALA A 52 27.83 -9.07 -0.65
CA ALA A 52 27.02 -10.22 -0.27
C ALA A 52 27.92 -11.43 0.09
N PRO A 53 27.61 -12.16 1.17
CA PRO A 53 28.37 -13.34 1.58
C PRO A 53 28.42 -14.42 0.49
N GLU A 54 29.41 -15.31 0.55
CA GLU A 54 29.52 -16.43 -0.39
C GLU A 54 28.37 -17.43 -0.24
N ARG A 55 27.96 -18.07 -1.35
CA ARG A 55 26.83 -19.00 -1.38
C ARG A 55 26.99 -20.15 -0.38
N ALA A 56 28.22 -20.65 -0.22
CA ALA A 56 28.53 -21.73 0.72
C ALA A 56 28.31 -21.34 2.19
N GLN A 57 28.45 -20.05 2.53
CA GLN A 57 28.16 -19.53 3.87
C GLN A 57 26.65 -19.37 4.05
N LEU A 58 25.97 -18.79 3.05
CA LEU A 58 24.53 -18.60 3.06
C LEU A 58 23.76 -19.93 3.13
N ALA A 59 24.26 -20.97 2.49
CA ALA A 59 23.66 -22.30 2.51
C ALA A 59 23.65 -22.94 3.92
N GLN A 60 24.52 -22.49 4.82
CA GLN A 60 24.59 -22.99 6.20
C GLN A 60 23.55 -22.34 7.12
N LEU A 61 22.82 -21.32 6.64
CA LEU A 61 21.81 -20.64 7.44
C LEU A 61 20.58 -21.55 7.65
N PRO A 62 19.99 -21.53 8.87
CA PRO A 62 18.84 -22.39 9.21
C PRO A 62 17.51 -21.90 8.63
N TYR A 63 17.53 -20.87 7.78
CA TYR A 63 16.36 -20.26 7.17
C TYR A 63 16.61 -19.94 5.69
N PRO A 64 15.55 -19.80 4.86
CA PRO A 64 15.70 -19.46 3.46
C PRO A 64 16.31 -18.07 3.24
N VAL A 65 17.29 -18.03 2.33
CA VAL A 65 17.99 -16.82 1.90
C VAL A 65 18.16 -16.86 0.38
N SER A 66 18.10 -15.69 -0.24
CA SER A 66 18.27 -15.50 -1.67
C SER A 66 19.22 -14.34 -1.93
N TYR A 67 20.00 -14.43 -2.99
CA TYR A 67 20.57 -13.23 -3.59
C TYR A 67 19.45 -12.43 -4.27
N VAL A 68 19.58 -11.10 -4.23
CA VAL A 68 18.75 -10.17 -4.96
C VAL A 68 19.66 -9.17 -5.68
N GLN A 69 19.32 -8.81 -6.91
CA GLN A 69 20.01 -7.75 -7.63
C GLN A 69 18.98 -6.92 -8.38
N PHE A 70 19.00 -5.60 -8.17
CA PHE A 70 18.17 -4.66 -8.91
C PHE A 70 19.00 -4.09 -10.07
N ASP A 71 18.58 -4.39 -11.30
CA ASP A 71 19.22 -3.94 -12.54
C ASP A 71 20.75 -4.16 -12.53
N GLU A 72 21.54 -3.10 -12.71
CA GLU A 72 23.01 -3.15 -12.69
C GLU A 72 23.63 -2.92 -11.28
N GLU A 73 22.81 -2.86 -10.23
CA GLU A 73 23.31 -2.69 -8.86
C GLU A 73 24.08 -3.92 -8.37
N ALA A 74 24.86 -3.77 -7.31
CA ALA A 74 25.59 -4.88 -6.72
C ALA A 74 24.60 -5.91 -6.11
N PRO A 75 24.85 -7.23 -6.26
CA PRO A 75 24.04 -8.23 -5.59
C PRO A 75 24.03 -8.03 -4.08
N ASN A 76 22.84 -8.14 -3.50
CA ASN A 76 22.59 -8.11 -2.06
C ASN A 76 21.88 -9.42 -1.65
N ILE A 77 21.56 -9.58 -0.38
CA ILE A 77 20.81 -10.71 0.14
C ILE A 77 19.44 -10.26 0.65
N ILE A 78 18.47 -11.16 0.54
CA ILE A 78 17.17 -11.06 1.20
C ILE A 78 16.89 -12.35 1.96
N VAL A 79 16.23 -12.24 3.10
CA VAL A 79 15.84 -13.39 3.94
C VAL A 79 14.33 -13.55 3.97
N LEU A 80 13.87 -14.80 4.05
CA LEU A 80 12.45 -15.06 4.25
C LEU A 80 12.05 -14.73 5.69
N GLY A 81 11.30 -13.65 5.89
CA GLY A 81 10.81 -13.25 7.21
C GLY A 81 9.49 -13.93 7.58
N SER A 82 8.62 -14.20 6.60
CA SER A 82 7.34 -14.85 6.84
C SER A 82 6.82 -15.53 5.57
N THR A 83 6.05 -16.60 5.75
CA THR A 83 5.35 -17.32 4.69
C THR A 83 3.92 -17.61 5.13
N GLY A 84 2.99 -17.64 4.18
CA GLY A 84 1.62 -18.02 4.44
C GLY A 84 0.76 -17.84 3.19
N ASN A 85 -0.55 -17.75 3.39
CA ASN A 85 -1.51 -17.63 2.29
C ASN A 85 -1.28 -16.37 1.44
N HIS A 86 -0.61 -15.35 2.00
CA HIS A 86 -0.44 -14.02 1.42
C HIS A 86 0.83 -13.91 0.56
N GLY A 87 1.57 -15.01 0.42
CA GLY A 87 2.87 -15.08 -0.23
C GLY A 87 4.02 -15.24 0.76
N GLN A 88 5.23 -15.16 0.20
CA GLN A 88 6.49 -15.20 0.92
C GLN A 88 7.04 -13.79 1.04
N TYR A 89 7.28 -13.31 2.25
CA TYR A 89 7.81 -11.98 2.51
C TYR A 89 9.32 -12.05 2.69
N TRP A 90 10.06 -11.51 1.73
CA TRP A 90 11.51 -11.50 1.72
C TRP A 90 12.01 -10.10 2.03
N TYR A 91 12.91 -9.96 3.02
CA TYR A 91 13.36 -8.68 3.52
C TYR A 91 14.85 -8.48 3.28
N SER A 92 15.22 -7.27 2.86
CA SER A 92 16.60 -6.79 2.86
C SER A 92 16.96 -6.19 4.21
N ALA A 93 18.26 -5.94 4.38
CA ALA A 93 18.80 -5.18 5.51
C ALA A 93 18.23 -3.77 5.63
N SER A 94 17.84 -3.15 4.52
CA SER A 94 17.29 -1.79 4.51
C SER A 94 15.80 -1.76 4.84
N ASN A 95 15.23 -2.88 5.32
CA ASN A 95 13.80 -3.08 5.53
C ASN A 95 12.97 -2.91 4.25
N GLU A 96 13.60 -3.06 3.09
CA GLU A 96 12.89 -3.25 1.82
C GLU A 96 12.34 -4.67 1.79
N ALA A 97 11.19 -4.85 1.14
CA ALA A 97 10.60 -6.16 1.02
C ALA A 97 10.16 -6.49 -0.40
N LEU A 98 10.32 -7.75 -0.78
CA LEU A 98 9.69 -8.36 -1.94
C LEU A 98 8.71 -9.42 -1.46
N THR A 99 7.47 -9.36 -1.94
CA THR A 99 6.52 -10.46 -1.74
C THR A 99 6.53 -11.36 -2.96
N LEU A 100 6.86 -12.64 -2.74
CA LEU A 100 6.86 -13.64 -3.80
C LEU A 100 5.62 -14.55 -3.72
N TRP A 101 5.10 -14.91 -4.88
CA TRP A 101 4.15 -15.99 -5.04
C TRP A 101 4.67 -16.96 -6.09
N GLN A 102 5.00 -18.19 -5.69
CA GLN A 102 5.48 -19.22 -6.62
C GLN A 102 6.71 -18.75 -7.43
N GLY A 103 7.62 -18.02 -6.77
CA GLY A 103 8.79 -17.41 -7.39
C GLY A 103 8.53 -16.08 -8.10
N ARG A 104 7.28 -15.68 -8.33
CA ARG A 104 6.94 -14.39 -8.96
C ARG A 104 6.93 -13.25 -7.96
N ILE A 105 7.52 -12.11 -8.31
CA ILE A 105 7.37 -10.88 -7.52
C ILE A 105 5.96 -10.32 -7.73
N ILE A 106 5.12 -10.41 -6.71
CA ILE A 106 3.74 -9.92 -6.77
C ILE A 106 3.59 -8.55 -6.12
N ARG A 107 4.46 -8.22 -5.16
CA ARG A 107 4.49 -6.93 -4.47
C ARG A 107 5.91 -6.55 -4.06
N SER A 108 6.14 -5.27 -3.84
CA SER A 108 7.33 -4.74 -3.18
C SER A 108 6.97 -3.62 -2.20
N SER A 109 7.82 -3.40 -1.21
CA SER A 109 7.60 -2.43 -0.14
C SER A 109 8.88 -1.72 0.24
N ALA A 110 8.76 -0.44 0.57
CA ALA A 110 9.84 0.43 1.03
C ALA A 110 11.03 0.55 0.05
N LEU A 111 10.86 0.21 -1.23
CA LEU A 111 11.84 0.53 -2.26
C LEU A 111 11.92 2.04 -2.48
N THR A 112 13.11 2.51 -2.82
CA THR A 112 13.43 3.94 -2.89
C THR A 112 12.83 4.68 -4.09
N ARG A 113 12.52 3.99 -5.20
CA ARG A 113 12.01 4.62 -6.42
C ARG A 113 10.53 4.36 -6.61
N GLU A 114 10.12 3.10 -6.64
CA GLU A 114 8.74 2.69 -6.91
C GLU A 114 8.41 1.39 -6.20
N ASN A 115 7.16 1.24 -5.76
CA ASN A 115 6.68 0.02 -5.13
C ASN A 115 5.55 -0.62 -5.95
N ARG A 116 5.68 -1.91 -6.29
CA ARG A 116 4.56 -2.68 -6.83
C ARG A 116 3.63 -3.02 -5.67
N VAL A 117 2.51 -2.32 -5.54
CA VAL A 117 1.58 -2.52 -4.42
C VAL A 117 0.54 -3.60 -4.69
N HIS A 118 0.32 -3.95 -5.96
CA HIS A 118 -0.65 -4.99 -6.35
C HIS A 118 -0.31 -5.64 -7.69
N THR A 119 -0.64 -6.93 -7.82
CA THR A 119 -0.68 -7.70 -9.07
C THR A 119 -2.01 -8.45 -9.09
N SER A 120 -2.77 -8.34 -10.18
CA SER A 120 -4.06 -9.02 -10.32
C SER A 120 -3.94 -10.36 -11.03
N ALA A 121 -5.01 -11.15 -10.99
CA ALA A 121 -5.16 -12.39 -11.74
C ALA A 121 -4.02 -13.40 -11.49
N LEU A 122 -3.49 -13.47 -10.25
CA LEU A 122 -2.44 -14.43 -9.88
C LEU A 122 -2.96 -15.87 -9.93
N SER A 123 -4.26 -16.10 -9.74
CA SER A 123 -4.88 -17.42 -9.95
C SER A 123 -4.73 -17.94 -11.40
N ALA A 124 -4.54 -17.05 -12.37
CA ALA A 124 -4.37 -17.38 -13.79
C ALA A 124 -2.90 -17.38 -14.25
N ASP A 125 -1.95 -17.22 -13.32
CA ASP A 125 -0.52 -17.22 -13.62
C ASP A 125 -0.04 -18.61 -14.10
N PRO A 126 0.50 -18.72 -15.33
CA PRO A 126 1.02 -19.98 -15.86
C PRO A 126 2.12 -20.64 -15.01
N LEU A 127 2.91 -19.87 -14.25
CA LEU A 127 3.95 -20.45 -13.39
C LEU A 127 3.38 -21.44 -12.37
N ALA A 128 2.18 -21.18 -11.86
CA ALA A 128 1.49 -22.09 -10.95
C ALA A 128 1.29 -23.49 -11.55
N CYS A 129 0.97 -23.54 -12.84
CA CYS A 129 0.76 -24.78 -13.57
C CYS A 129 2.08 -25.49 -13.87
N TYR A 130 3.10 -24.73 -14.32
CA TYR A 130 4.42 -25.30 -14.61
C TYR A 130 5.08 -25.95 -13.38
N LEU A 131 4.87 -25.37 -12.19
CA LEU A 131 5.39 -25.90 -10.93
C LEU A 131 4.70 -27.18 -10.43
N GLN A 132 3.53 -27.54 -10.99
CA GLN A 132 2.80 -28.75 -10.61
C GLN A 132 3.23 -30.00 -11.39
N GLY A 133 4.17 -29.87 -12.34
CA GLY A 133 4.94 -30.98 -12.93
C GLY A 133 4.18 -32.01 -13.80
N ASN A 134 2.85 -32.04 -13.77
CA ASN A 134 2.09 -33.19 -14.29
C ASN A 134 1.73 -33.11 -15.78
N ASN A 135 1.66 -31.90 -16.37
CA ASN A 135 1.42 -31.73 -17.80
C ASN A 135 1.72 -30.29 -18.28
N PRO A 136 3.00 -29.94 -18.55
CA PRO A 136 3.34 -28.60 -19.03
C PRO A 136 2.67 -28.24 -20.37
N ALA A 137 2.34 -29.24 -21.21
CA ALA A 137 1.65 -29.02 -22.48
C ALA A 137 0.19 -28.54 -22.31
N GLY A 138 -0.40 -28.70 -21.11
CA GLY A 138 -1.73 -28.22 -20.78
C GLY A 138 -1.76 -26.85 -20.10
N CYS A 139 -0.60 -26.27 -19.79
CA CYS A 139 -0.54 -24.96 -19.13
C CYS A 139 -0.91 -23.84 -20.10
N SER A 140 -1.61 -22.81 -19.59
CA SER A 140 -1.85 -21.59 -20.37
C SER A 140 -0.51 -20.98 -20.76
N THR A 141 -0.36 -20.62 -22.04
CA THR A 141 0.83 -19.91 -22.52
C THR A 141 0.65 -18.41 -22.52
N ARG A 142 -0.49 -17.89 -22.05
CA ARG A 142 -0.79 -16.46 -22.00
C ARG A 142 -1.25 -16.05 -20.62
N TRP A 143 -0.92 -14.81 -20.25
CA TRP A 143 -1.37 -14.21 -19.01
C TRP A 143 -1.68 -12.73 -19.21
N GLN A 144 -2.91 -12.36 -18.90
CA GLN A 144 -3.36 -10.97 -18.87
C GLN A 144 -3.64 -10.58 -17.43
N ARG A 145 -3.15 -9.41 -17.03
CA ARG A 145 -3.22 -8.92 -15.65
C ARG A 145 -3.07 -7.41 -15.62
N ALA A 146 -3.26 -6.84 -14.44
CA ALA A 146 -2.82 -5.50 -14.13
C ALA A 146 -1.84 -5.54 -12.96
N ILE A 147 -0.93 -4.57 -12.95
CA ILE A 147 -0.15 -4.22 -11.76
C ILE A 147 -0.45 -2.78 -11.38
N GLN A 148 -0.30 -2.47 -10.10
CA GLN A 148 -0.28 -1.09 -9.63
C GLN A 148 1.06 -0.76 -9.00
N ILE A 149 1.60 0.38 -9.39
CA ILE A 149 2.88 0.92 -8.93
C ILE A 149 2.61 2.20 -8.15
N GLU A 150 3.05 2.25 -6.91
CA GLU A 150 3.18 3.49 -6.12
C GLU A 150 4.52 4.14 -6.48
N ARG A 151 4.47 5.40 -6.93
CA ARG A 151 5.65 6.14 -7.39
C ARG A 151 5.56 7.61 -7.00
N PRO A 152 6.69 8.32 -6.85
CA PRO A 152 6.70 9.77 -6.69
C PRO A 152 5.87 10.49 -7.76
N VAL A 153 5.14 11.53 -7.38
CA VAL A 153 4.46 12.41 -8.34
C VAL A 153 5.50 13.16 -9.21
N ALA A 154 5.09 13.61 -10.39
CA ALA A 154 6.00 14.28 -11.33
C ALA A 154 6.69 15.54 -10.75
N ASP A 155 6.03 16.22 -9.80
CA ASP A 155 6.50 17.40 -9.08
C ASP A 155 6.96 17.07 -7.64
N PHE A 156 7.56 15.88 -7.47
CA PHE A 156 8.00 15.37 -6.17
C PHE A 156 8.86 16.37 -5.37
N ASN A 157 8.43 16.63 -4.14
CA ASN A 157 9.18 17.41 -3.16
C ASN A 157 9.65 16.50 -2.02
N PRO A 158 10.98 16.29 -1.82
CA PRO A 158 11.48 15.44 -0.74
C PRO A 158 11.07 15.90 0.67
N HIS A 159 10.74 17.17 0.86
CA HIS A 159 10.27 17.71 2.16
C HIS A 159 8.77 17.50 2.38
N GLN A 160 8.02 17.18 1.32
CA GLN A 160 6.59 16.88 1.33
C GLN A 160 6.35 15.74 0.34
N PRO A 161 6.85 14.52 0.64
CA PRO A 161 6.81 13.42 -0.30
C PRO A 161 5.36 13.08 -0.64
N GLN A 162 5.07 13.07 -1.94
CA GLN A 162 3.78 12.73 -2.51
C GLN A 162 3.96 11.63 -3.55
N HIS A 163 3.07 10.66 -3.54
CA HIS A 163 3.07 9.52 -4.43
C HIS A 163 1.76 9.46 -5.22
N GLU A 164 1.81 8.72 -6.33
CA GLU A 164 0.66 8.34 -7.12
C GLU A 164 0.66 6.83 -7.36
N LEU A 165 -0.54 6.27 -7.46
CA LEU A 165 -0.79 4.91 -7.88
C LEU A 165 -1.04 4.88 -9.39
N ALA A 166 -0.06 4.36 -10.12
CA ALA A 166 -0.11 4.13 -11.56
C ALA A 166 -0.48 2.68 -11.87
N ARG A 167 -1.55 2.48 -12.65
CA ARG A 167 -1.98 1.16 -13.11
C ARG A 167 -1.41 0.83 -14.49
N PHE A 168 -0.82 -0.34 -14.64
CA PHE A 168 -0.38 -0.88 -15.93
C PHE A 168 -1.16 -2.15 -16.26
N GLU A 169 -1.65 -2.26 -17.48
CA GLU A 169 -2.20 -3.50 -18.04
C GLU A 169 -1.08 -4.27 -18.74
N LEU A 170 -0.93 -5.54 -18.37
CA LEU A 170 0.12 -6.42 -18.86
C LEU A 170 -0.50 -7.57 -19.63
N GLU A 171 0.06 -7.83 -20.80
CA GLU A 171 -0.19 -9.04 -21.58
C GLU A 171 1.15 -9.69 -21.89
N SER A 172 1.27 -10.99 -21.58
CA SER A 172 2.48 -11.76 -21.82
C SER A 172 2.20 -13.18 -22.32
N SER A 173 3.25 -13.77 -22.90
CA SER A 173 3.28 -15.14 -23.38
C SER A 173 4.45 -15.91 -22.78
N PHE A 174 4.27 -17.21 -22.55
CA PHE A 174 5.22 -18.10 -21.90
C PHE A 174 5.72 -19.17 -22.86
N VAL A 175 7.02 -19.44 -22.80
CA VAL A 175 7.68 -20.55 -23.50
C VAL A 175 8.53 -21.31 -22.50
N GLN A 176 8.31 -22.63 -22.38
CA GLN A 176 9.11 -23.51 -21.55
C GLN A 176 10.08 -24.34 -22.40
N GLN A 177 11.34 -24.38 -22.01
CA GLN A 177 12.40 -25.21 -22.58
C GLN A 177 13.09 -25.98 -21.46
N GLY A 178 12.61 -27.21 -21.21
CA GLY A 178 13.07 -28.00 -20.07
C GLY A 178 12.73 -27.32 -18.73
N ARG A 179 13.75 -26.94 -17.97
CA ARG A 179 13.61 -26.26 -16.67
C ARG A 179 13.52 -24.74 -16.78
N ASP A 180 13.80 -24.19 -17.96
CA ASP A 180 13.82 -22.75 -18.17
C ASP A 180 12.49 -22.30 -18.78
N ILE A 181 11.89 -21.26 -18.20
CA ILE A 181 10.66 -20.64 -18.66
C ILE A 181 10.96 -19.18 -18.97
N THR A 182 10.58 -18.75 -20.16
CA THR A 182 10.67 -17.35 -20.59
C THR A 182 9.29 -16.78 -20.74
N GLU A 183 9.05 -15.59 -20.17
CA GLU A 183 7.83 -14.81 -20.32
C GLU A 183 8.16 -13.52 -21.07
N THR A 184 7.56 -13.30 -22.23
CA THR A 184 7.71 -12.04 -22.99
C THR A 184 6.38 -11.31 -23.06
N GLY A 185 6.39 -10.00 -22.89
CA GLY A 185 5.15 -9.24 -22.84
C GLY A 185 5.33 -7.74 -22.94
N ARG A 186 4.21 -7.05 -22.74
CA ARG A 186 4.12 -5.60 -22.77
C ARG A 186 3.28 -5.09 -21.61
N ALA A 187 3.71 -3.98 -21.01
CA ALA A 187 3.01 -3.25 -19.96
C ALA A 187 2.57 -1.89 -20.51
N ILE A 188 1.28 -1.58 -20.45
CA ILE A 188 0.71 -0.35 -21.00
C ILE A 188 -0.05 0.38 -19.90
N ARG A 189 0.28 1.66 -19.70
CA ARG A 189 -0.56 2.58 -18.94
C ARG A 189 -1.46 3.34 -19.88
N TYR A 190 -2.73 3.38 -19.55
CA TYR A 190 -3.72 4.17 -20.26
C TYR A 190 -4.07 5.44 -19.47
N ALA A 191 -4.46 6.48 -20.20
CA ALA A 191 -5.14 7.63 -19.64
C ALA A 191 -6.39 7.93 -20.46
N GLN A 192 -7.46 8.31 -19.79
CA GLN A 192 -8.66 8.80 -20.43
C GLN A 192 -8.52 10.29 -20.76
N LYS A 193 -8.68 10.66 -22.04
CA LYS A 193 -8.72 12.06 -22.50
C LYS A 193 -9.93 12.25 -23.40
N ASN A 194 -10.85 13.14 -22.99
CA ASN A 194 -12.11 13.41 -23.68
C ASN A 194 -12.93 12.12 -23.93
N GLY A 195 -13.02 11.25 -22.91
CA GLY A 195 -13.70 9.96 -23.01
C GLY A 195 -12.94 8.87 -23.78
N VAL A 196 -11.84 9.20 -24.45
CA VAL A 196 -11.03 8.24 -25.22
C VAL A 196 -9.89 7.70 -24.37
N ARG A 197 -9.82 6.37 -24.26
CA ARG A 197 -8.70 5.66 -23.62
C ARG A 197 -7.49 5.67 -24.55
N LYS A 198 -6.38 6.30 -24.13
CA LYS A 198 -5.15 6.39 -24.92
C LYS A 198 -3.95 5.85 -24.13
N ALA A 199 -3.11 5.05 -24.78
CA ALA A 199 -1.84 4.63 -24.21
C ALA A 199 -0.92 5.84 -23.99
N VAL A 200 -0.40 5.99 -22.78
CA VAL A 200 0.48 7.11 -22.37
C VAL A 200 1.88 6.64 -21.99
N GLU A 201 2.02 5.42 -21.52
CA GLU A 201 3.32 4.76 -21.28
C GLU A 201 3.23 3.31 -21.77
N GLN A 202 4.29 2.83 -22.40
CA GLN A 202 4.38 1.45 -22.89
C GLN A 202 5.81 0.93 -22.71
N TYR A 203 5.91 -0.29 -22.17
CA TYR A 203 7.17 -0.99 -21.94
C TYR A 203 7.07 -2.42 -22.48
N GLU A 204 8.14 -2.90 -23.09
CA GLU A 204 8.29 -4.32 -23.41
C GLU A 204 9.19 -4.98 -22.35
N PHE A 205 8.85 -6.20 -21.94
CA PHE A 205 9.60 -6.93 -20.92
C PHE A 205 9.81 -8.39 -21.29
N SER A 206 10.85 -8.99 -20.72
CA SER A 206 11.20 -10.40 -20.85
C SER A 206 11.70 -10.95 -19.51
N ASN A 207 10.86 -11.73 -18.85
CA ASN A 207 11.19 -12.40 -17.60
C ASN A 207 11.72 -13.81 -17.88
N SER A 208 12.61 -14.31 -17.03
CA SER A 208 13.05 -15.70 -17.07
C SER A 208 12.92 -16.34 -15.69
N TYR A 209 12.63 -17.64 -15.68
CA TYR A 209 12.46 -18.46 -14.49
C TYR A 209 13.15 -19.80 -14.71
N ARG A 210 13.97 -20.23 -13.76
CA ARG A 210 14.57 -21.56 -13.76
C ARG A 210 13.94 -22.38 -12.66
N LEU A 211 13.35 -23.51 -13.04
CA LEU A 211 12.74 -24.46 -12.11
C LEU A 211 13.79 -25.32 -11.43
N SER A 212 13.53 -25.81 -10.23
CA SER A 212 14.30 -26.86 -9.54
C SER A 212 14.28 -28.17 -10.34
N GLN A 213 15.12 -29.14 -9.96
CA GLN A 213 15.20 -30.42 -10.69
C GLN A 213 13.90 -31.23 -10.58
N ASP A 214 13.22 -31.15 -9.44
CA ASP A 214 11.90 -31.76 -9.20
C ASP A 214 10.76 -30.91 -9.79
N GLY A 215 11.05 -29.75 -10.38
CA GLY A 215 10.08 -28.86 -11.00
C GLY A 215 9.18 -28.10 -10.02
N ASN A 216 9.32 -28.31 -8.71
CA ASN A 216 8.38 -27.77 -7.71
C ASN A 216 8.65 -26.32 -7.31
N TYR A 217 9.85 -25.78 -7.60
CA TYR A 217 10.29 -24.46 -7.14
C TYR A 217 10.91 -23.66 -8.27
N VAL A 218 10.77 -22.33 -8.22
CA VAL A 218 11.64 -21.43 -8.98
C VAL A 218 12.90 -21.20 -8.15
N ILE A 219 14.06 -21.57 -8.68
CA ILE A 219 15.37 -21.40 -8.02
C ILE A 219 16.11 -20.16 -8.48
N GLU A 220 15.88 -19.71 -9.72
CA GLU A 220 16.45 -18.47 -10.25
C GLU A 220 15.36 -17.73 -11.02
N SER A 221 15.36 -16.40 -10.97
CA SER A 221 14.47 -15.61 -11.82
C SER A 221 15.08 -14.25 -12.17
N LYS A 222 14.72 -13.74 -13.35
CA LYS A 222 14.88 -12.34 -13.76
C LYS A 222 13.49 -11.80 -14.07
N GLN A 223 13.05 -10.75 -13.38
CA GLN A 223 11.68 -10.28 -13.48
C GLN A 223 11.62 -8.77 -13.58
N TRP A 224 10.88 -8.24 -14.55
CA TRP A 224 10.60 -6.82 -14.63
C TRP A 224 9.69 -6.41 -13.46
N LEU A 225 10.16 -5.45 -12.65
CA LEU A 225 9.47 -4.98 -11.45
C LEU A 225 8.63 -3.73 -11.74
N SER A 226 9.24 -2.70 -12.31
CA SER A 226 8.59 -1.43 -12.62
C SER A 226 9.43 -0.62 -13.61
N PRO A 227 8.89 0.47 -14.19
CA PRO A 227 9.65 1.36 -15.06
C PRO A 227 10.94 1.91 -14.43
N ALA A 228 10.91 2.32 -13.15
CA ALA A 228 12.07 2.95 -12.51
C ALA A 228 13.12 1.97 -11.95
N HIS A 229 12.71 0.74 -11.65
CA HIS A 229 13.60 -0.31 -11.12
C HIS A 229 14.13 -1.27 -12.18
N GLY A 230 13.47 -1.39 -13.34
CA GLY A 230 13.88 -2.34 -14.36
C GLY A 230 13.68 -3.79 -13.90
N TYR A 231 14.75 -4.58 -13.92
CA TYR A 231 14.71 -6.01 -13.60
C TYR A 231 15.21 -6.31 -12.19
N VAL A 232 14.58 -7.27 -11.54
CA VAL A 232 15.07 -7.90 -10.31
C VAL A 232 15.52 -9.31 -10.63
N HIS A 233 16.76 -9.61 -10.29
CA HIS A 233 17.30 -10.95 -10.32
C HIS A 233 17.24 -11.58 -8.94
N LEU A 234 16.76 -12.81 -8.86
CA LEU A 234 16.72 -13.61 -7.65
C LEU A 234 17.43 -14.93 -7.89
N ASP A 235 18.32 -15.33 -6.99
CA ASP A 235 18.97 -16.65 -6.96
C ASP A 235 18.82 -17.25 -5.56
N MET A 236 17.94 -18.24 -5.46
CA MET A 236 17.57 -18.90 -4.21
C MET A 236 18.73 -19.78 -3.74
N VAL A 237 19.29 -19.47 -2.57
CA VAL A 237 20.34 -20.30 -1.96
C VAL A 237 19.71 -21.52 -1.29
N ASN A 238 18.72 -21.27 -0.43
CA ASN A 238 17.93 -22.29 0.27
C ASN A 238 16.46 -22.08 -0.06
N LEU A 239 15.75 -23.16 -0.41
CA LEU A 239 14.37 -23.11 -0.87
C LEU A 239 13.38 -22.83 0.27
N ALA A 240 12.45 -21.91 0.01
CA ALA A 240 11.22 -21.78 0.80
C ALA A 240 10.16 -22.77 0.28
N GLY A 241 9.24 -23.21 1.14
CA GLY A 241 8.12 -24.08 0.72
C GLY A 241 7.23 -23.44 -0.35
N VAL A 242 6.62 -24.25 -1.23
CA VAL A 242 5.75 -23.77 -2.32
C VAL A 242 4.43 -23.24 -1.74
N ASN A 243 3.92 -22.14 -2.32
CA ASN A 243 2.58 -21.64 -1.98
C ASN A 243 1.48 -22.45 -2.71
N ALA A 244 0.42 -22.80 -2.00
CA ALA A 244 -0.71 -23.55 -2.56
C ALA A 244 -1.49 -22.75 -3.63
N PRO A 245 -1.92 -23.35 -4.77
CA PRO A 245 -2.73 -22.69 -5.81
C PRO A 245 -4.12 -22.27 -5.30
N ARG A 246 -4.72 -21.18 -5.83
CA ARG A 246 -5.98 -20.61 -5.29
C ARG A 246 -6.90 -19.99 -6.35
N PRO A 247 -8.22 -19.92 -6.07
CA PRO A 247 -9.21 -19.29 -6.95
C PRO A 247 -9.15 -17.75 -6.94
N ALA A 248 -9.82 -17.13 -7.91
CA ALA A 248 -9.91 -15.67 -8.02
C ALA A 248 -10.76 -15.04 -6.88
N VAL A 249 -10.46 -13.78 -6.57
CA VAL A 249 -11.07 -13.02 -5.47
C VAL A 249 -12.16 -12.08 -5.99
N ALA A 250 -13.32 -12.08 -5.34
CA ALA A 250 -14.34 -11.04 -5.51
C ALA A 250 -14.32 -10.05 -4.33
N SER A 251 -14.77 -8.82 -4.56
CA SER A 251 -15.00 -7.86 -3.48
C SER A 251 -15.99 -8.43 -2.46
N SER A 252 -15.73 -8.22 -1.18
CA SER A 252 -16.61 -8.72 -0.12
C SER A 252 -16.48 -7.91 1.16
N ILE A 253 -17.50 -8.03 2.01
CA ILE A 253 -17.53 -7.53 3.38
C ILE A 253 -17.39 -8.76 4.29
N LEU A 254 -16.45 -8.70 5.23
CA LEU A 254 -16.10 -9.81 6.09
C LEU A 254 -16.16 -9.38 7.55
N GLU A 255 -16.84 -10.15 8.38
CA GLU A 255 -16.76 -10.03 9.83
C GLU A 255 -15.56 -10.84 10.33
N VAL A 256 -14.59 -10.16 10.94
CA VAL A 256 -13.42 -10.80 11.54
C VAL A 256 -13.60 -10.81 13.07
N PRO A 257 -13.76 -11.99 13.69
CA PRO A 257 -13.94 -12.08 15.13
C PRO A 257 -12.64 -11.69 15.85
N VAL A 258 -12.80 -10.92 16.92
CA VAL A 258 -11.68 -10.46 17.75
C VAL A 258 -11.42 -11.48 18.86
N GLN A 259 -10.31 -12.22 18.74
CA GLN A 259 -9.93 -13.23 19.74
C GLN A 259 -9.13 -12.65 20.92
N THR A 260 -8.61 -11.43 20.79
CA THR A 260 -7.77 -10.79 21.81
C THR A 260 -8.31 -9.40 22.18
N PRO A 261 -8.18 -8.96 23.44
CA PRO A 261 -8.77 -7.71 23.92
C PRO A 261 -8.13 -6.43 23.36
N SER A 262 -7.21 -6.52 22.39
CA SER A 262 -6.55 -5.39 21.72
C SER A 262 -5.78 -5.94 20.51
N PRO A 263 -6.47 -6.39 19.45
CA PRO A 263 -5.79 -7.02 18.34
C PRO A 263 -4.99 -5.96 17.59
N ARG A 264 -3.81 -6.35 17.12
CA ARG A 264 -3.04 -5.55 16.18
C ARG A 264 -3.61 -5.71 14.78
N LEU A 265 -3.41 -4.71 13.92
CA LEU A 265 -3.82 -4.74 12.52
C LEU A 265 -3.41 -6.05 11.81
N ALA A 266 -2.18 -6.51 12.03
CA ALA A 266 -1.66 -7.74 11.44
C ALA A 266 -2.44 -8.99 11.86
N GLN A 267 -3.00 -9.03 13.08
CA GLN A 267 -3.81 -10.15 13.54
C GLN A 267 -5.17 -10.19 12.83
N VAL A 268 -5.78 -9.02 12.58
CA VAL A 268 -7.02 -8.92 11.82
C VAL A 268 -6.81 -9.30 10.36
N VAL A 269 -5.72 -8.83 9.74
CA VAL A 269 -5.36 -9.20 8.36
C VAL A 269 -5.09 -10.71 8.26
N ALA A 270 -4.27 -11.27 9.14
CA ALA A 270 -3.97 -12.71 9.13
C ALA A 270 -5.20 -13.61 9.32
N ALA A 271 -6.26 -13.09 9.95
CA ALA A 271 -7.53 -13.79 10.14
C ALA A 271 -8.48 -13.73 8.93
N LEU A 272 -8.14 -12.97 7.88
CA LEU A 272 -8.94 -12.96 6.65
C LEU A 272 -8.97 -14.35 6.00
N PRO A 273 -10.09 -14.74 5.38
CA PRO A 273 -10.18 -16.03 4.73
C PRO A 273 -9.12 -16.22 3.65
N GLU A 274 -8.61 -17.44 3.64
CA GLU A 274 -7.69 -18.03 2.68
C GLU A 274 -7.93 -17.63 1.21
N GLN A 275 -9.19 -17.51 0.80
CA GLN A 275 -9.59 -17.20 -0.57
C GLN A 275 -9.27 -15.77 -1.02
N PHE A 276 -8.99 -14.83 -0.11
CA PHE A 276 -8.65 -13.44 -0.49
C PHE A 276 -7.21 -13.32 -0.97
N TYR A 277 -6.39 -14.33 -0.68
CA TYR A 277 -4.97 -14.27 -0.92
C TYR A 277 -4.55 -15.12 -2.12
N PRO A 278 -3.45 -14.73 -2.81
CA PRO A 278 -2.61 -13.53 -2.61
C PRO A 278 -3.11 -12.26 -3.32
N ASP A 279 -4.21 -12.37 -4.07
CA ASP A 279 -4.76 -11.35 -4.97
C ASP A 279 -5.46 -10.17 -4.26
N THR A 280 -5.42 -10.08 -2.92
CA THR A 280 -6.00 -8.96 -2.18
C THR A 280 -5.49 -7.61 -2.70
N TYR A 281 -6.42 -6.69 -2.94
CA TYR A 281 -6.08 -5.31 -3.24
C TYR A 281 -5.84 -4.51 -1.96
N TRP A 282 -4.61 -4.60 -1.45
CA TRP A 282 -4.22 -4.00 -0.17
C TRP A 282 -4.40 -2.48 -0.06
N PRO A 283 -4.07 -1.67 -1.08
CA PRO A 283 -4.31 -0.23 -1.02
C PRO A 283 -5.77 0.09 -0.71
N GLY A 284 -6.70 -0.64 -1.34
CA GLY A 284 -8.14 -0.45 -1.17
C GLY A 284 -8.76 -1.14 0.05
N LEU A 285 -7.98 -1.86 0.88
CA LEU A 285 -8.51 -2.52 2.07
C LEU A 285 -8.91 -1.48 3.12
N ARG A 286 -10.04 -1.71 3.78
CA ARG A 286 -10.56 -0.89 4.87
C ARG A 286 -11.00 -1.75 6.04
N ILE A 287 -10.85 -1.21 7.25
CA ILE A 287 -11.26 -1.88 8.48
C ILE A 287 -12.16 -0.94 9.27
N HIS A 288 -13.37 -1.41 9.54
CA HIS A 288 -14.46 -0.65 10.13
C HIS A 288 -14.91 -1.25 11.46
N SER A 289 -15.65 -0.45 12.21
CA SER A 289 -16.38 -0.89 13.39
C SER A 289 -17.58 0.03 13.64
N ASP A 290 -18.62 -0.49 14.29
CA ASP A 290 -19.87 0.26 14.48
C ASP A 290 -19.67 1.53 15.32
N ARG A 291 -18.78 1.48 16.32
CA ARG A 291 -18.48 2.67 17.14
C ARG A 291 -17.68 3.70 16.37
N LEU A 292 -16.73 3.27 15.52
CA LEU A 292 -15.98 4.19 14.67
C LEU A 292 -16.91 4.86 13.66
N ASP A 293 -17.82 4.09 13.05
CA ASP A 293 -18.85 4.58 12.12
C ASP A 293 -19.77 5.59 12.82
N SER A 294 -20.21 5.31 14.05
CA SER A 294 -21.05 6.22 14.84
C SER A 294 -20.36 7.56 15.12
N ARG A 295 -19.07 7.54 15.50
CA ARG A 295 -18.28 8.77 15.73
C ARG A 295 -18.07 9.55 14.43
N PHE A 296 -17.84 8.83 13.34
CA PHE A 296 -17.63 9.43 12.04
C PHE A 296 -18.91 10.03 11.46
N ALA A 297 -20.07 9.41 11.67
CA ALA A 297 -21.38 9.98 11.31
C ALA A 297 -21.62 11.34 12.00
N ALA A 298 -21.21 11.50 13.26
CA ALA A 298 -21.27 12.79 13.94
C ALA A 298 -20.36 13.85 13.29
N ARG A 299 -19.14 13.46 12.85
CA ARG A 299 -18.23 14.35 12.09
C ARG A 299 -18.82 14.72 10.73
N HIS A 300 -19.39 13.76 10.01
CA HIS A 300 -20.07 13.98 8.73
C HIS A 300 -21.25 14.95 8.88
N ALA A 301 -22.10 14.78 9.89
CA ALA A 301 -23.19 15.70 10.20
C ALA A 301 -22.69 17.11 10.56
N GLY A 302 -21.56 17.21 11.28
CA GLY A 302 -20.90 18.49 11.57
C GLY A 302 -20.41 19.19 10.29
N MET A 303 -19.80 18.44 9.38
CA MET A 303 -19.35 18.95 8.09
C MET A 303 -20.51 19.39 7.20
N LEU A 304 -21.63 18.65 7.19
CA LEU A 304 -22.86 19.07 6.49
C LEU A 304 -23.41 20.40 7.00
N LYS A 305 -23.42 20.62 8.32
CA LYS A 305 -23.82 21.92 8.89
C LYS A 305 -22.89 23.04 8.42
N ARG A 306 -21.58 22.75 8.38
CA ARG A 306 -20.58 23.71 7.90
C ARG A 306 -20.80 24.08 6.43
N LEU A 307 -21.08 23.12 5.55
CA LEU A 307 -21.39 23.39 4.14
C LEU A 307 -22.67 24.22 3.98
N ARG A 308 -23.71 23.95 4.77
CA ARG A 308 -24.93 24.78 4.78
C ARG A 308 -24.65 26.22 5.21
N MET A 309 -23.80 26.42 6.22
CA MET A 309 -23.38 27.77 6.62
C MET A 309 -22.60 28.49 5.51
N LEU A 310 -21.78 27.77 4.74
CA LEU A 310 -21.10 28.32 3.56
C LEU A 310 -22.13 28.80 2.52
N THR A 311 -23.14 27.98 2.22
CA THR A 311 -24.26 28.35 1.35
C THR A 311 -24.97 29.62 1.82
N GLU A 312 -25.33 29.71 3.11
CA GLU A 312 -25.99 30.92 3.66
C GLU A 312 -25.10 32.15 3.58
N THR A 313 -23.78 31.99 3.73
CA THR A 313 -22.81 33.09 3.62
C THR A 313 -22.81 33.66 2.21
N TYR A 314 -22.69 32.81 1.18
CA TYR A 314 -22.76 33.26 -0.22
C TYR A 314 -24.11 33.89 -0.57
N ARG A 315 -25.20 33.35 -0.02
CA ARG A 315 -26.54 33.91 -0.22
C ARG A 315 -26.66 35.30 0.38
N TYR A 316 -26.13 35.52 1.58
CA TYR A 316 -26.10 36.82 2.24
C TYR A 316 -25.26 37.83 1.46
N ASP A 317 -24.12 37.40 0.91
CA ASP A 317 -23.23 38.23 0.09
C ASP A 317 -23.78 38.52 -1.31
N GLY A 318 -24.88 37.86 -1.72
CA GLY A 318 -25.53 38.05 -3.01
C GLY A 318 -24.85 37.32 -4.18
N ASP A 319 -23.92 36.41 -3.91
CA ASP A 319 -23.21 35.62 -4.93
C ASP A 319 -24.04 34.39 -5.34
N LYS A 320 -24.83 34.55 -6.40
CA LYS A 320 -25.75 33.50 -6.87
C LYS A 320 -25.03 32.28 -7.42
N GLU A 321 -23.87 32.46 -8.05
CA GLU A 321 -23.11 31.35 -8.65
C GLU A 321 -22.48 30.49 -7.54
N LEU A 322 -21.77 31.11 -6.59
CA LEU A 322 -21.17 30.38 -5.48
C LEU A 322 -22.22 29.77 -4.54
N THR A 323 -23.38 30.40 -4.39
CA THR A 323 -24.52 29.81 -3.67
C THR A 323 -24.96 28.49 -4.32
N ALA A 324 -25.17 28.48 -5.64
CA ALA A 324 -25.60 27.28 -6.36
C ALA A 324 -24.55 26.15 -6.29
N LEU A 325 -23.27 26.48 -6.45
CA LEU A 325 -22.18 25.50 -6.30
C LEU A 325 -22.10 24.95 -4.86
N ALA A 326 -22.27 25.79 -3.85
CA ALA A 326 -22.27 25.33 -2.45
C ALA A 326 -23.49 24.43 -2.14
N GLU A 327 -24.66 24.71 -2.71
CA GLU A 327 -25.84 23.84 -2.62
C GLU A 327 -25.60 22.48 -3.28
N GLU A 328 -25.04 22.46 -4.50
CA GLU A 328 -24.66 21.24 -5.22
C GLU A 328 -23.66 20.41 -4.42
N LEU A 329 -22.58 21.05 -3.94
CA LEU A 329 -21.55 20.37 -3.14
C LEU A 329 -22.12 19.81 -1.83
N THR A 330 -23.04 20.54 -1.19
CA THR A 330 -23.73 20.06 0.03
C THR A 330 -24.58 18.83 -0.27
N ALA A 331 -25.33 18.84 -1.38
CA ALA A 331 -26.16 17.72 -1.79
C ALA A 331 -25.31 16.49 -2.16
N ALA A 332 -24.22 16.69 -2.90
CA ALA A 332 -23.26 15.64 -3.24
C ALA A 332 -22.66 15.02 -1.96
N PHE A 333 -22.15 15.84 -1.04
CA PHE A 333 -21.53 15.37 0.22
C PHE A 333 -22.50 14.56 1.10
N ALA A 334 -23.78 14.93 1.10
CA ALA A 334 -24.82 14.19 1.83
C ALA A 334 -25.06 12.79 1.26
N ALA A 335 -24.79 12.57 -0.03
CA ALA A 335 -25.03 11.31 -0.73
C ALA A 335 -23.80 10.39 -0.79
N TRP A 336 -22.61 10.84 -0.36
CA TRP A 336 -21.40 10.03 -0.41
C TRP A 336 -21.52 8.78 0.49
N PRO A 337 -21.19 7.57 -0.02
CA PRO A 337 -21.21 6.32 0.74
C PRO A 337 -19.98 6.24 1.64
N LEU A 338 -19.89 7.08 2.67
CA LEU A 338 -18.73 7.13 3.54
C LEU A 338 -18.84 6.16 4.71
N ARG A 339 -17.75 5.47 5.02
CA ARG A 339 -17.62 4.57 6.15
C ARG A 339 -16.24 4.65 6.78
N ALA A 340 -16.21 4.81 8.10
CA ALA A 340 -15.00 5.15 8.82
C ALA A 340 -14.00 3.99 8.82
N SER A 341 -12.71 4.27 8.61
CA SER A 341 -11.67 3.24 8.57
C SER A 341 -10.57 3.55 9.58
N TYR A 342 -10.02 2.52 10.23
CA TYR A 342 -8.86 2.68 11.12
C TYR A 342 -7.57 3.02 10.38
N VAL A 343 -7.40 2.41 9.20
CA VAL A 343 -6.18 2.49 8.41
C VAL A 343 -6.53 2.57 6.93
N HIS A 344 -5.62 3.15 6.17
CA HIS A 344 -5.64 3.25 4.71
C HIS A 344 -4.27 2.81 4.19
N GLY A 345 -4.20 2.24 2.99
CA GLY A 345 -2.91 1.90 2.39
C GLY A 345 -2.17 0.79 3.14
N VAL A 346 -2.90 -0.24 3.56
CA VAL A 346 -2.34 -1.38 4.31
C VAL A 346 -1.20 -2.00 3.52
N ASP A 347 -0.02 -2.12 4.14
CA ASP A 347 1.12 -2.85 3.57
C ASP A 347 1.47 -4.04 4.48
N PRO A 348 1.08 -5.27 4.09
CA PRO A 348 1.33 -6.46 4.90
C PRO A 348 2.82 -6.69 5.21
N ALA A 349 3.75 -6.32 4.32
CA ALA A 349 5.16 -6.53 4.57
C ALA A 349 5.67 -5.56 5.65
N ARG A 350 5.27 -4.28 5.57
CA ARG A 350 5.68 -3.27 6.54
C ARG A 350 4.98 -3.43 7.90
N MET A 351 3.76 -3.95 7.92
CA MET A 351 3.05 -4.29 9.16
C MET A 351 3.80 -5.32 10.02
N LEU A 352 4.56 -6.23 9.39
CA LEU A 352 5.32 -7.25 10.12
C LEU A 352 6.60 -6.68 10.75
N THR A 353 7.17 -5.61 10.19
CA THR A 353 8.45 -5.05 10.64
C THR A 353 8.34 -3.71 11.36
N THR A 354 7.23 -2.98 11.18
CA THR A 354 7.08 -1.60 11.64
C THR A 354 5.84 -1.43 12.53
N LEU A 355 6.04 -1.06 13.80
CA LEU A 355 4.94 -0.89 14.75
C LEU A 355 3.95 0.21 14.35
N GLN A 356 4.42 1.28 13.69
CA GLN A 356 3.56 2.36 13.20
C GLN A 356 2.57 1.89 12.14
N GLU A 357 2.99 0.96 11.28
CA GLU A 357 2.16 0.35 10.25
C GLU A 357 1.27 -0.76 10.81
N ASN A 358 1.49 -1.17 12.06
CA ASN A 358 0.73 -2.23 12.73
C ASN A 358 0.11 -1.74 14.05
N PRO A 359 -0.76 -0.73 13.98
CA PRO A 359 -1.36 -0.13 15.17
C PRO A 359 -2.21 -1.16 15.93
N VAL A 360 -2.34 -0.92 17.23
CA VAL A 360 -3.32 -1.64 18.06
C VAL A 360 -4.69 -1.09 17.72
N LEU A 361 -5.62 -1.98 17.36
CA LEU A 361 -7.01 -1.60 17.13
C LEU A 361 -7.74 -1.49 18.48
N ASN A 362 -8.55 -0.46 18.61
CA ASN A 362 -9.28 -0.21 19.85
C ASN A 362 -10.36 -1.28 20.03
N HIS A 363 -10.16 -2.20 20.98
CA HIS A 363 -11.13 -3.26 21.28
C HIS A 363 -12.49 -2.72 21.69
N ALA A 364 -12.53 -1.59 22.41
CA ALA A 364 -13.79 -0.99 22.80
C ALA A 364 -14.63 -0.60 21.59
N ASP A 365 -14.08 -0.49 20.39
CA ASP A 365 -14.87 -0.17 19.21
C ASP A 365 -15.40 -1.41 18.48
N GLY A 366 -14.85 -2.61 18.73
CA GLY A 366 -15.14 -3.86 18.01
C GLY A 366 -15.82 -4.93 18.86
N ASP A 367 -16.79 -4.55 19.72
CA ASP A 367 -17.48 -5.48 20.64
C ASP A 367 -18.05 -6.72 19.95
N SER A 368 -18.46 -6.60 18.67
CA SER A 368 -18.99 -7.68 17.82
C SER A 368 -17.98 -8.24 16.80
N GLY A 369 -16.81 -7.62 16.65
CA GLY A 369 -15.86 -7.89 15.59
C GLY A 369 -15.42 -6.63 14.83
N TYR A 370 -14.47 -6.79 13.91
CA TYR A 370 -14.14 -5.77 12.92
C TYR A 370 -14.69 -6.17 11.56
N GLN A 371 -15.19 -5.20 10.81
CA GLN A 371 -15.60 -5.41 9.44
C GLN A 371 -14.47 -5.05 8.50
N VAL A 372 -14.05 -5.98 7.66
CA VAL A 372 -13.04 -5.75 6.62
C VAL A 372 -13.73 -5.64 5.28
N VAL A 373 -13.44 -4.56 4.56
CA VAL A 373 -13.91 -4.32 3.20
C VAL A 373 -12.71 -4.35 2.27
N ILE A 374 -12.80 -5.15 1.22
CA ILE A 374 -11.77 -5.26 0.18
C ILE A 374 -12.35 -4.68 -1.11
N ALA A 375 -11.79 -3.55 -1.56
CA ALA A 375 -12.15 -2.94 -2.83
C ALA A 375 -11.67 -3.76 -4.03
N ALA A 376 -12.36 -3.65 -5.16
CA ALA A 376 -11.86 -4.19 -6.42
C ALA A 376 -10.65 -3.37 -6.91
N SER A 377 -9.63 -4.02 -7.49
CA SER A 377 -8.41 -3.33 -7.92
C SER A 377 -8.57 -2.53 -9.22
N ASP A 378 -9.68 -2.76 -9.93
CA ASP A 378 -10.10 -2.11 -11.17
C ASP A 378 -11.15 -1.02 -10.94
N ALA A 379 -11.34 -0.57 -9.68
CA ALA A 379 -12.22 0.54 -9.36
C ALA A 379 -11.94 1.73 -10.30
N THR A 380 -12.94 2.04 -11.14
CA THR A 380 -12.83 3.10 -12.14
C THR A 380 -12.64 4.44 -11.45
N PRO A 381 -11.74 5.31 -11.94
CA PRO A 381 -11.62 6.66 -11.43
C PRO A 381 -12.98 7.36 -11.42
N GLN A 382 -13.37 7.89 -10.26
CA GLN A 382 -14.67 8.52 -10.09
C GLN A 382 -14.51 9.99 -9.74
N GLN A 383 -15.21 10.87 -10.46
CA GLN A 383 -15.36 12.26 -10.08
C GLN A 383 -16.50 12.40 -9.06
N VAL A 384 -16.26 13.13 -7.98
CA VAL A 384 -17.24 13.42 -6.92
C VAL A 384 -17.22 14.91 -6.55
N GLY A 385 -18.29 15.39 -5.92
CA GLY A 385 -18.45 16.81 -5.59
C GLY A 385 -19.21 17.54 -6.70
N LEU A 386 -18.64 18.61 -7.23
CA LEU A 386 -19.22 19.40 -8.32
C LEU A 386 -19.13 18.64 -9.67
N ALA A 387 -20.19 18.70 -10.47
CA ALA A 387 -20.27 18.01 -11.75
C ALA A 387 -19.38 18.66 -12.84
N ALA A 388 -19.32 19.99 -12.87
CA ALA A 388 -18.58 20.74 -13.88
C ALA A 388 -17.23 21.24 -13.33
N VAL A 389 -16.17 20.99 -14.09
CA VAL A 389 -14.87 21.65 -13.88
C VAL A 389 -14.90 23.00 -14.61
N SER A 390 -14.69 24.08 -13.86
CA SER A 390 -14.66 25.46 -14.37
C SER A 390 -13.56 26.28 -13.69
N GLU A 391 -13.38 27.54 -14.10
CA GLU A 391 -12.36 28.45 -13.54
C GLU A 391 -12.56 28.79 -12.05
N VAL A 392 -13.77 28.54 -11.52
CA VAL A 392 -14.11 28.73 -10.10
C VAL A 392 -13.97 27.44 -9.28
N THR A 393 -13.52 26.35 -9.91
CA THR A 393 -13.30 25.05 -9.24
C THR A 393 -11.83 24.70 -9.06
N GLU A 394 -11.54 23.91 -8.04
CA GLU A 394 -10.26 23.21 -7.86
C GLU A 394 -10.52 21.72 -7.66
N SER A 395 -9.49 20.91 -7.92
CA SER A 395 -9.60 19.45 -7.82
C SER A 395 -8.64 18.87 -6.79
N TRP A 396 -9.05 17.78 -6.16
CA TRP A 396 -8.26 17.00 -5.22
C TRP A 396 -8.32 15.52 -5.60
N SER A 397 -7.19 14.84 -5.60
CA SER A 397 -7.11 13.39 -5.80
C SER A 397 -7.04 12.70 -4.44
N VAL A 398 -7.88 11.69 -4.27
CA VAL A 398 -7.91 10.83 -3.08
C VAL A 398 -7.74 9.40 -3.54
N GLN A 399 -6.58 8.84 -3.24
CA GLN A 399 -6.17 7.55 -3.77
C GLN A 399 -6.65 6.40 -2.87
N PRO A 400 -6.73 5.16 -3.38
CA PRO A 400 -7.12 4.00 -2.58
C PRO A 400 -6.25 3.80 -1.34
N ASN A 401 -4.94 4.08 -1.39
CA ASN A 401 -4.07 4.03 -0.21
C ASN A 401 -4.37 5.12 0.85
N GLY A 402 -5.33 6.01 0.59
CA GLY A 402 -5.69 7.12 1.47
C GLY A 402 -4.87 8.38 1.23
N GLU A 403 -3.95 8.41 0.27
CA GLU A 403 -3.20 9.62 -0.03
C GLU A 403 -4.12 10.70 -0.61
N VAL A 404 -3.96 11.92 -0.11
CA VAL A 404 -4.75 13.09 -0.51
C VAL A 404 -3.82 14.13 -1.11
N GLN A 405 -4.09 14.55 -2.33
CA GLN A 405 -3.31 15.55 -3.03
C GLN A 405 -4.21 16.59 -3.68
N ARG A 406 -3.88 17.87 -3.51
CA ARG A 406 -4.48 18.93 -4.33
C ARG A 406 -3.91 18.83 -5.75
N LEU A 407 -4.78 18.83 -6.75
CA LEU A 407 -4.38 18.83 -8.15
C LEU A 407 -4.11 20.25 -8.63
N ALA A 408 -3.04 20.43 -9.40
CA ALA A 408 -2.84 21.65 -10.17
C ALA A 408 -3.93 21.76 -11.26
N ASP A 409 -4.31 22.98 -11.64
CA ASP A 409 -5.40 23.26 -12.59
C ASP A 409 -5.23 22.55 -13.96
N ASN A 410 -3.99 22.16 -14.29
CA ASN A 410 -3.61 21.48 -15.53
C ASN A 410 -3.29 19.99 -15.37
N ALA A 411 -3.43 19.41 -14.17
CA ALA A 411 -3.13 18.01 -13.90
C ALA A 411 -4.23 17.11 -14.50
N LYS A 412 -4.23 16.99 -15.84
CA LYS A 412 -5.11 16.11 -16.60
C LYS A 412 -4.43 14.75 -16.70
N GLY A 413 -4.78 13.84 -15.79
CA GLY A 413 -4.34 12.46 -15.82
C GLY A 413 -5.36 11.55 -15.15
N GLU A 414 -5.56 10.37 -15.72
CA GLU A 414 -6.29 9.30 -15.05
C GLU A 414 -5.47 8.86 -13.82
N ARG A 415 -6.05 9.03 -12.64
CA ARG A 415 -5.44 8.66 -11.36
C ARG A 415 -6.33 7.62 -10.68
N ALA A 416 -5.72 6.65 -10.00
CA ALA A 416 -6.48 5.68 -9.24
C ALA A 416 -7.27 6.38 -8.12
N GLY A 417 -8.51 5.94 -7.88
CA GLY A 417 -9.35 6.44 -6.78
C GLY A 417 -10.32 7.54 -7.19
N LEU A 418 -10.46 8.55 -6.34
CA LEU A 418 -11.50 9.57 -6.44
C LEU A 418 -10.88 10.92 -6.81
N THR A 419 -11.58 11.68 -7.65
CA THR A 419 -11.28 13.09 -7.93
C THR A 419 -12.41 13.95 -7.37
N LEU A 420 -12.14 14.67 -6.29
CA LEU A 420 -13.03 15.66 -5.73
C LEU A 420 -12.92 16.96 -6.51
N VAL A 421 -14.03 17.47 -7.04
CA VAL A 421 -14.14 18.82 -7.61
C VAL A 421 -14.93 19.69 -6.63
N THR A 422 -14.37 20.85 -6.27
CA THR A 422 -14.92 21.77 -5.26
C THR A 422 -14.66 23.22 -5.67
N VAL A 423 -15.28 24.19 -4.98
CA VAL A 423 -15.05 25.63 -5.16
C VAL A 423 -13.60 25.97 -4.82
N ARG A 424 -12.95 26.84 -5.60
CA ARG A 424 -11.55 27.23 -5.34
C ARG A 424 -11.36 27.85 -3.97
N SER A 425 -10.23 27.50 -3.35
CA SER A 425 -9.86 27.95 -1.99
C SER A 425 -9.80 29.47 -1.82
N ASP A 426 -9.48 30.23 -2.88
CA ASP A 426 -9.44 31.70 -2.85
C ASP A 426 -10.82 32.36 -2.92
N LEU A 427 -11.83 31.63 -3.39
CA LEU A 427 -13.25 32.03 -3.40
C LEU A 427 -13.98 31.62 -2.11
N LEU A 428 -13.35 30.82 -1.23
CA LEU A 428 -13.89 30.46 0.07
C LEU A 428 -13.71 31.62 1.07
N PRO A 429 -14.75 31.99 1.85
CA PRO A 429 -14.59 32.95 2.93
C PRO A 429 -13.54 32.47 3.94
N LYS A 430 -12.89 33.39 4.65
CA LYS A 430 -11.73 33.08 5.51
C LYS A 430 -11.97 31.93 6.50
N GLY A 431 -13.19 31.80 7.05
CA GLY A 431 -13.58 30.73 7.97
C GLY A 431 -13.86 29.36 7.34
N PHE A 432 -13.76 29.24 6.00
CA PHE A 432 -14.07 28.03 5.25
C PHE A 432 -12.91 27.56 4.36
N ARG A 433 -11.74 28.20 4.41
CA ARG A 433 -10.59 27.89 3.52
C ARG A 433 -10.07 26.46 3.59
N ASP A 434 -10.34 25.75 4.69
CA ASP A 434 -9.96 24.35 4.92
C ASP A 434 -11.06 23.36 4.54
N VAL A 435 -12.25 23.81 4.10
CA VAL A 435 -13.37 22.93 3.70
C VAL A 435 -12.94 21.92 2.65
N ASN A 436 -12.18 22.34 1.64
CA ASN A 436 -11.76 21.46 0.54
C ASN A 436 -10.85 20.32 1.03
N ALA A 437 -9.86 20.65 1.86
CA ALA A 437 -8.98 19.65 2.46
C ALA A 437 -9.76 18.69 3.37
N GLN A 438 -10.73 19.21 4.15
CA GLN A 438 -11.59 18.37 4.99
C GLN A 438 -12.46 17.41 4.17
N LEU A 439 -13.10 17.90 3.10
CA LEU A 439 -13.88 17.06 2.18
C LEU A 439 -13.00 15.95 1.56
N ALA A 440 -11.78 16.28 1.14
CA ALA A 440 -10.85 15.30 0.61
C ALA A 440 -10.45 14.25 1.67
N MET A 441 -10.26 14.63 2.93
CA MET A 441 -10.04 13.67 4.02
C MET A 441 -11.26 12.76 4.26
N PHE A 442 -12.49 13.28 4.16
CA PHE A 442 -13.69 12.44 4.24
C PHE A 442 -13.71 11.34 3.16
N LEU A 443 -13.21 11.63 1.96
CA LEU A 443 -13.14 10.65 0.87
C LEU A 443 -12.12 9.53 1.09
N GLN A 444 -11.16 9.66 2.02
CA GLN A 444 -10.30 8.52 2.40
C GLN A 444 -11.15 7.35 2.93
N HIS A 445 -12.30 7.69 3.52
CA HIS A 445 -13.31 6.79 4.08
C HIS A 445 -14.40 6.38 3.07
N TRP A 446 -14.14 6.46 1.77
CA TRP A 446 -15.08 5.97 0.77
C TRP A 446 -15.32 4.46 0.91
N ASN A 447 -16.59 4.05 0.89
CA ASN A 447 -16.98 2.64 0.91
C ASN A 447 -17.08 2.09 -0.52
N TYR A 448 -15.95 1.59 -1.05
CA TYR A 448 -15.87 0.99 -2.38
C TYR A 448 -16.76 -0.26 -2.57
N ALA A 449 -17.27 -0.88 -1.50
CA ALA A 449 -18.21 -2.00 -1.61
C ALA A 449 -19.63 -1.54 -1.98
N ALA A 450 -20.01 -0.29 -1.66
CA ALA A 450 -21.33 0.24 -2.02
C ALA A 450 -21.51 0.34 -3.54
N ASP A 451 -20.44 0.73 -4.25
CA ASP A 451 -20.45 0.87 -5.72
C ASP A 451 -20.63 -0.48 -6.42
N ALA A 452 -20.05 -1.56 -5.86
CA ALA A 452 -20.17 -2.91 -6.40
C ALA A 452 -21.60 -3.48 -6.32
N GLN A 453 -22.39 -3.07 -5.33
CA GLN A 453 -23.76 -3.55 -5.14
C GLN A 453 -24.78 -2.81 -6.04
N GLY A 454 -24.48 -1.58 -6.47
CA GLY A 454 -25.36 -0.78 -7.34
C GLY A 454 -25.27 -1.12 -8.83
N GLY A 455 -24.15 -1.69 -9.30
CA GLY A 455 -23.90 -1.98 -10.72
C GLY A 455 -24.54 -3.26 -11.27
N GLY A 456 -25.33 -3.98 -10.46
CA GLY A 456 -25.98 -5.25 -10.84
C GLY A 456 -27.46 -5.17 -11.18
N GLN A 457 -28.02 -3.97 -11.41
CA GLN A 457 -29.43 -3.75 -11.76
C GLN A 457 -29.64 -3.35 -13.22
#